data_AF-A0A355WDF1-F1
#
_entry.id   AF-A0A355WDF1-F1
#
_cell.length_a   1.000
_cell.length_b   1.000
_cell.length_c   1.000
_cell.angle_alpha   90.00
_cell.angle_beta   90.00
_cell.angle_gamma   90.00
#
_symmetry.space_group_name_H-M   'P 1'
#
loop_
_entity.id
_entity.type
_entity.pdbx_description
1 polymer ?
#
loop_
_entity_poly.entity_id
_entity_poly.type
_entity_poly.pdbx_seq_one_letter_code
_entity_poly.pdbx_strand_id
1 'polypeptide(L)'
;NAYGITENRYYVIVLSLWVFGVMIYFSFAKKFKNIFLPITLSAIMIISVLGGPLSSYSISKSSQNKRLEKMLLSNNMLQDKKIVKASSISEKDKNEISSIISYFNSNHSLKDVKYLPKDFKMDDMEKTFGFQYSPNFSPQNCFYFNIMQTGEPIEISGYNYMFDSRYRYDEKESNLPFSISYDYNSNILKIYQNKDVLYTKDMNEFSKKLIDKYGLRGKGEGINPNEMCFEDENSKVKVKIQIINISGTKDPSTRNIKTNGIDFYILIKVK
;
A
#
# COMPACT_ATOMS: atom_id res chain seq x y z
N ASN A 1 -8.20 10.33 11.56
CA ASN A 1 -8.64 9.63 10.33
C ASN A 1 -8.17 10.37 9.08
N ALA A 2 -7.07 9.92 8.48
CA ALA A 2 -6.40 10.63 7.38
C ALA A 2 -7.23 10.70 6.09
N TYR A 3 -8.12 9.73 5.83
CA TYR A 3 -8.78 9.54 4.51
C TYR A 3 -10.29 9.86 4.45
N GLY A 4 -10.89 10.45 5.50
CA GLY A 4 -12.32 10.76 5.53
C GLY A 4 -13.26 9.54 5.52
N ILE A 5 -14.56 9.79 5.31
CA ILE A 5 -15.58 8.75 5.10
C ILE A 5 -15.72 8.53 3.59
N THR A 6 -15.65 7.26 3.19
CA THR A 6 -15.98 6.74 1.85
C THR A 6 -17.15 5.77 1.98
N GLU A 7 -17.76 5.37 0.86
CA GLU A 7 -18.92 4.47 0.86
C GLU A 7 -18.61 3.17 1.60
N ASN A 8 -17.45 2.56 1.32
CA ASN A 8 -17.04 1.32 1.97
C ASN A 8 -16.95 1.48 3.50
N ARG A 9 -16.36 2.60 3.98
CA ARG A 9 -16.26 2.87 5.42
C ARG A 9 -17.62 3.21 6.04
N TYR A 10 -18.49 3.87 5.29
CA TYR A 10 -19.86 4.12 5.70
C TYR A 10 -20.62 2.80 5.93
N TYR A 11 -20.56 1.85 4.99
CA TYR A 11 -21.22 0.54 5.15
C TYR A 11 -20.65 -0.26 6.32
N VAL A 12 -19.33 -0.23 6.53
CA VAL A 12 -18.72 -0.86 7.72
C VAL A 12 -19.33 -0.28 9.01
N ILE A 13 -19.43 1.05 9.11
CA ILE A 13 -20.00 1.70 10.31
C ILE A 13 -21.49 1.37 10.46
N VAL A 14 -22.27 1.49 9.40
CA VAL A 14 -23.72 1.25 9.44
C VAL A 14 -24.05 -0.21 9.77
N LEU A 15 -23.36 -1.17 9.16
CA LEU A 15 -23.54 -2.58 9.48
C LEU A 15 -23.07 -2.89 10.90
N SER A 16 -21.98 -2.27 11.36
CA SER A 16 -21.52 -2.44 12.76
C SER A 16 -22.56 -1.93 13.75
N LEU A 17 -23.15 -0.76 13.49
CA LEU A 17 -24.24 -0.19 14.30
C LEU A 17 -25.51 -1.05 14.24
N TRP A 18 -25.84 -1.61 13.08
CA TRP A 18 -26.97 -2.52 12.94
C TRP A 18 -26.76 -3.80 13.74
N VAL A 19 -25.60 -4.46 13.62
CA VAL A 19 -25.26 -5.66 14.39
C VAL A 19 -25.33 -5.36 15.89
N PHE A 20 -24.76 -4.23 16.33
CA PHE A 20 -24.83 -3.80 17.71
C PHE A 20 -26.28 -3.60 18.19
N GLY A 21 -27.12 -2.95 17.37
CA GLY A 21 -28.55 -2.79 17.65
C GLY A 21 -29.31 -4.11 17.72
N VAL A 22 -28.98 -5.06 16.83
CA VAL A 22 -29.54 -6.43 16.86
C VAL A 22 -29.12 -7.17 18.13
N MET A 23 -27.86 -7.05 18.55
CA MET A 23 -27.38 -7.65 19.79
C MET A 23 -28.14 -7.10 21.00
N ILE A 24 -28.31 -5.77 21.09
CA ILE A 24 -29.11 -5.13 22.14
C ILE A 24 -30.55 -5.66 22.10
N TYR A 25 -31.17 -5.69 20.91
CA TYR A 25 -32.53 -6.21 20.76
C TYR A 25 -32.63 -7.66 21.26
N PHE A 26 -31.66 -8.51 20.94
CA PHE A 26 -31.61 -9.90 21.43
C PHE A 26 -31.38 -10.01 22.93
N SER A 27 -30.68 -9.08 23.57
CA SER A 27 -30.51 -9.07 25.03
C SER A 27 -31.81 -8.82 25.79
N PHE A 28 -32.80 -8.14 25.18
CA PHE A 28 -34.05 -7.77 25.84
C PHE A 28 -35.30 -8.47 25.29
N ALA A 29 -35.22 -9.09 24.10
CA ALA A 29 -36.39 -9.70 23.45
C ALA A 29 -36.79 -11.03 24.11
N LYS A 30 -38.04 -11.10 24.62
CA LYS A 30 -38.63 -12.33 25.19
C LYS A 30 -39.08 -13.36 24.15
N LYS A 31 -39.31 -12.94 22.88
CA LYS A 31 -39.73 -13.82 21.77
C LYS A 31 -39.06 -13.37 20.48
N PHE A 32 -38.41 -14.30 19.80
CA PHE A 32 -37.67 -14.04 18.57
C PHE A 32 -38.59 -14.13 17.34
N LYS A 33 -38.53 -13.10 16.48
CA LYS A 33 -39.10 -13.14 15.14
C LYS A 33 -37.98 -13.05 14.13
N ASN A 34 -37.64 -14.18 13.50
CA ASN A 34 -36.52 -14.26 12.54
C ASN A 34 -36.68 -13.29 11.36
N ILE A 35 -37.91 -12.88 11.03
CA ILE A 35 -38.21 -11.90 9.97
C ILE A 35 -37.72 -10.47 10.30
N PHE A 36 -37.44 -10.15 11.57
CA PHE A 36 -36.97 -8.83 11.97
C PHE A 36 -35.60 -8.49 11.37
N LEU A 37 -34.70 -9.48 11.28
CA LEU A 37 -33.36 -9.30 10.74
C LEU A 37 -33.38 -8.85 9.27
N PRO A 38 -33.99 -9.61 8.33
CA PRO A 38 -34.00 -9.21 6.93
C PRO A 38 -34.79 -7.91 6.71
N ILE A 39 -35.86 -7.64 7.46
CA ILE A 39 -36.63 -6.39 7.33
C ILE A 39 -35.79 -5.18 7.72
N THR A 40 -35.17 -5.21 8.91
CA THR A 40 -34.39 -4.06 9.40
C THR A 40 -33.12 -3.84 8.58
N LEU A 41 -32.44 -4.92 8.19
CA LEU A 41 -31.29 -4.84 7.31
C LEU A 41 -31.67 -4.23 5.96
N SER A 42 -32.76 -4.70 5.34
CA SER A 42 -33.24 -4.16 4.06
C SER A 42 -33.59 -2.68 4.17
N ALA A 43 -34.28 -2.27 5.23
CA ALA A 43 -34.61 -0.87 5.47
C ALA A 43 -33.35 0.00 5.58
N ILE A 44 -32.35 -0.45 6.35
CA ILE A 44 -31.08 0.27 6.50
C ILE A 44 -30.32 0.36 5.18
N MET A 45 -30.32 -0.72 4.38
CA MET A 45 -29.67 -0.70 3.07
C MET A 45 -30.38 0.24 2.08
N ILE A 46 -31.71 0.26 2.07
CA ILE A 46 -32.48 1.21 1.27
C ILE A 46 -32.16 2.65 1.67
N ILE A 47 -32.13 2.97 2.97
CA ILE A 47 -31.76 4.31 3.45
C ILE A 47 -30.31 4.65 3.09
N SER A 48 -29.40 3.67 3.17
CA SER A 48 -27.99 3.84 2.83
C SER A 48 -27.74 4.17 1.36
N VAL A 49 -28.68 3.84 0.46
CA VAL A 49 -28.58 4.11 -0.97
C VAL A 49 -29.47 5.29 -1.38
N LEU A 50 -30.75 5.26 -0.98
CA LEU A 50 -31.80 6.16 -1.44
C LEU A 50 -32.19 7.23 -0.41
N GLY A 51 -31.67 7.17 0.82
CA GLY A 51 -32.02 8.09 1.91
C GLY A 51 -31.49 9.52 1.75
N GLY A 52 -31.17 9.95 0.53
CA GLY A 52 -30.75 11.32 0.21
C GLY A 52 -29.58 11.78 1.08
N PRO A 53 -29.78 12.69 2.05
CA PRO A 53 -28.73 13.17 2.96
C PRO A 53 -28.06 12.08 3.80
N LEU A 54 -28.77 11.01 4.13
CA LEU A 54 -28.27 9.90 4.94
C LEU A 54 -27.60 8.80 4.11
N SER A 55 -27.69 8.89 2.78
CA SER A 55 -27.05 7.90 1.91
C SER A 55 -25.53 7.92 2.02
N SER A 56 -24.93 6.77 1.76
CA SER A 56 -23.49 6.56 1.63
C SER A 56 -22.86 7.58 0.68
N TYR A 57 -23.51 7.86 -0.46
CA TYR A 57 -23.05 8.83 -1.44
C TYR A 57 -23.02 10.26 -0.89
N SER A 58 -24.12 10.75 -0.30
CA SER A 58 -24.19 12.11 0.23
C SER A 58 -23.19 12.35 1.36
N ILE A 59 -23.06 11.39 2.26
CA ILE A 59 -22.13 11.47 3.39
C ILE A 59 -20.69 11.45 2.91
N SER A 60 -20.36 10.59 1.94
CA SER A 60 -19.00 10.50 1.39
C SER A 60 -18.65 11.78 0.62
N LYS A 61 -19.52 12.27 -0.26
CA LYS A 61 -19.33 13.56 -0.96
C LYS A 61 -19.14 14.72 0.02
N SER A 62 -19.97 14.81 1.05
CA SER A 62 -19.84 15.84 2.09
C SER A 62 -18.53 15.73 2.86
N SER A 63 -18.11 14.51 3.23
CA SER A 63 -16.85 14.27 3.92
C SER A 63 -15.64 14.70 3.08
N GLN A 64 -15.60 14.30 1.80
CA GLN A 64 -14.50 14.64 0.91
C GLN A 64 -14.45 16.13 0.58
N ASN A 65 -15.60 16.77 0.34
CA ASN A 65 -15.66 18.22 0.14
C ASN A 65 -15.21 19.02 1.36
N LYS A 66 -15.58 18.60 2.58
CA LYS A 66 -15.08 19.23 3.82
C LYS A 66 -13.57 19.08 3.97
N ARG A 67 -13.01 17.94 3.57
CA ARG A 67 -11.54 17.72 3.57
C ARG A 67 -10.85 18.65 2.57
N LEU A 68 -11.37 18.73 1.34
CA LEU A 68 -10.83 19.61 0.31
C LEU A 68 -10.87 21.07 0.77
N GLU A 69 -12.01 21.52 1.28
CA GLU A 69 -12.18 22.87 1.80
C GLU A 69 -11.16 23.20 2.90
N LYS A 70 -10.95 22.27 3.83
CA LYS A 70 -9.94 22.42 4.88
C LYS A 70 -8.52 22.57 4.31
N MET A 71 -8.16 21.76 3.31
CA MET A 71 -6.83 21.80 2.68
C MET A 71 -6.62 23.07 1.85
N LEU A 72 -7.65 23.52 1.14
CA LEU A 72 -7.58 24.76 0.38
C LEU A 72 -7.43 25.96 1.31
N LEU A 73 -8.18 26.01 2.42
CA LEU A 73 -8.05 27.07 3.42
C LEU A 73 -6.68 27.05 4.11
N SER A 74 -6.17 25.87 4.51
CA SER A 74 -4.86 25.79 5.18
C SER A 74 -3.69 26.16 4.28
N ASN A 75 -3.85 26.05 2.97
CA ASN A 75 -2.83 26.39 1.98
C ASN A 75 -3.09 27.74 1.28
N ASN A 76 -4.02 28.57 1.79
CA ASN A 76 -4.39 29.87 1.21
C ASN A 76 -4.81 29.79 -0.28
N MET A 77 -5.44 28.67 -0.67
CA MET A 77 -5.89 28.38 -2.03
C MET A 77 -7.37 28.66 -2.25
N LEU A 78 -8.06 29.28 -1.29
CA LEU A 78 -9.49 29.60 -1.40
C LEU A 78 -9.72 31.09 -1.12
N GLN A 79 -10.09 31.84 -2.16
CA GLN A 79 -10.44 33.26 -2.07
C GLN A 79 -11.78 33.48 -2.77
N ASP A 80 -12.72 34.19 -2.12
CA ASP A 80 -14.05 34.48 -2.67
C ASP A 80 -14.80 33.25 -3.22
N LYS A 81 -14.69 32.11 -2.51
CA LYS A 81 -15.25 30.80 -2.91
C LYS A 81 -14.72 30.27 -4.25
N LYS A 82 -13.55 30.74 -4.68
CA LYS A 82 -12.84 30.25 -5.88
C LYS A 82 -11.47 29.74 -5.49
N ILE A 83 -11.05 28.70 -6.19
CA ILE A 83 -9.70 28.16 -6.04
C ILE A 83 -8.72 29.16 -6.68
N VAL A 84 -7.70 29.53 -5.91
CA VAL A 84 -6.55 30.29 -6.40
C VAL A 84 -5.32 29.40 -6.36
N LYS A 85 -4.42 29.57 -7.33
CA LYS A 85 -3.20 28.76 -7.44
C LYS A 85 -2.34 28.94 -6.20
N ALA A 86 -1.75 27.85 -5.72
CA ALA A 86 -0.82 27.91 -4.60
C ALA A 86 0.50 28.58 -5.02
N SER A 87 1.03 29.49 -4.20
CA SER A 87 2.42 29.97 -4.32
C SER A 87 3.42 28.91 -3.82
N SER A 88 3.05 28.18 -2.75
CA SER A 88 3.79 27.05 -2.21
C SER A 88 2.83 26.12 -1.45
N ILE A 89 2.86 24.82 -1.75
CA ILE A 89 2.04 23.78 -1.10
C ILE A 89 2.90 22.53 -0.87
N SER A 90 2.68 21.86 0.25
CA SER A 90 3.41 20.63 0.59
C SER A 90 3.04 19.47 -0.36
N GLU A 91 3.99 18.59 -0.68
CA GLU A 91 3.70 17.38 -1.49
C GLU A 91 2.61 16.51 -0.87
N LYS A 92 2.57 16.45 0.46
CA LYS A 92 1.50 15.75 1.18
C LYS A 92 0.11 16.31 0.84
N ASP A 93 -0.05 17.63 0.87
CA ASP A 93 -1.34 18.25 0.56
C ASP A 93 -1.66 18.18 -0.93
N LYS A 94 -0.66 18.28 -1.83
CA LYS A 94 -0.86 18.02 -3.27
C LYS A 94 -1.42 16.62 -3.51
N ASN A 95 -0.85 15.62 -2.86
CA ASN A 95 -1.26 14.22 -2.95
C ASN A 95 -2.66 13.99 -2.39
N GLU A 96 -2.99 14.60 -1.26
CA GLU A 96 -4.31 14.50 -0.64
C GLU A 96 -5.39 15.19 -1.48
N ILE A 97 -5.14 16.40 -1.99
CA ILE A 97 -6.05 17.10 -2.91
C ILE A 97 -6.26 16.26 -4.16
N SER A 98 -5.17 15.79 -4.80
CA SER A 98 -5.24 14.92 -5.99
C SER A 98 -6.08 13.67 -5.73
N SER A 99 -5.94 13.08 -4.55
CA SER A 99 -6.69 11.88 -4.17
C SER A 99 -8.17 12.15 -3.95
N ILE A 100 -8.54 13.32 -3.42
CA ILE A 100 -9.93 13.74 -3.35
C ILE A 100 -10.51 13.91 -4.76
N ILE A 101 -9.79 14.61 -5.64
CA ILE A 101 -10.25 14.81 -7.04
C ILE A 101 -10.38 13.48 -7.76
N SER A 102 -9.40 12.58 -7.63
CA SER A 102 -9.45 11.23 -8.20
C SER A 102 -10.62 10.43 -7.65
N TYR A 103 -10.92 10.52 -6.35
CA TYR A 103 -12.04 9.82 -5.76
C TYR A 103 -13.36 10.25 -6.39
N PHE A 104 -13.58 11.55 -6.60
CA PHE A 104 -14.76 12.04 -7.31
C PHE A 104 -14.78 11.63 -8.79
N ASN A 105 -13.63 11.65 -9.48
CA ASN A 105 -13.54 11.23 -10.87
C ASN A 105 -13.88 9.74 -11.08
N SER A 106 -13.50 8.89 -10.13
CA SER A 106 -13.70 7.43 -10.22
C SER A 106 -15.04 6.96 -9.66
N ASN A 107 -15.58 7.60 -8.62
CA ASN A 107 -16.76 7.09 -7.89
C ASN A 107 -18.00 7.98 -8.02
N HIS A 108 -17.85 9.22 -8.50
CA HIS A 108 -18.91 10.22 -8.57
C HIS A 108 -18.78 11.10 -9.83
N SER A 109 -19.22 12.36 -9.75
CA SER A 109 -18.94 13.38 -10.74
C SER A 109 -17.98 14.43 -10.18
N LEU A 110 -17.07 14.93 -11.03
CA LEU A 110 -16.26 16.12 -10.72
C LEU A 110 -17.13 17.36 -10.46
N LYS A 111 -18.36 17.38 -10.98
CA LYS A 111 -19.36 18.45 -10.73
C LYS A 111 -19.85 18.49 -9.28
N ASP A 112 -19.69 17.39 -8.54
CA ASP A 112 -20.03 17.31 -7.12
C ASP A 112 -18.94 17.90 -6.21
N VAL A 113 -17.77 18.23 -6.75
CA VAL A 113 -16.68 18.83 -5.99
C VAL A 113 -16.96 20.32 -5.77
N LYS A 114 -16.97 20.72 -4.52
CA LYS A 114 -17.17 22.11 -4.12
C LYS A 114 -15.98 22.94 -4.61
N TYR A 115 -16.26 24.13 -5.14
CA TYR A 115 -15.28 25.11 -5.64
C TYR A 115 -14.58 24.78 -6.97
N LEU A 116 -14.78 23.59 -7.55
CA LEU A 116 -14.30 23.32 -8.90
C LEU A 116 -15.14 24.04 -9.97
N PRO A 117 -14.52 24.48 -11.08
CA PRO A 117 -15.25 24.87 -12.29
C PRO A 117 -16.19 23.76 -12.77
N LYS A 118 -17.37 24.11 -13.28
CA LYS A 118 -18.40 23.13 -13.71
C LYS A 118 -17.95 22.24 -14.88
N ASP A 119 -17.02 22.73 -15.67
CA ASP A 119 -16.42 22.13 -16.85
C ASP A 119 -15.01 21.55 -16.59
N PHE A 120 -14.59 21.51 -15.32
CA PHE A 120 -13.27 21.00 -14.93
C PHE A 120 -13.04 19.57 -15.43
N LYS A 121 -11.90 19.37 -16.08
CA LYS A 121 -11.35 18.06 -16.45
C LYS A 121 -10.07 17.79 -15.66
N MET A 122 -9.66 16.54 -15.58
CA MET A 122 -8.41 16.16 -14.91
C MET A 122 -7.20 16.92 -15.47
N ASP A 123 -7.18 17.22 -16.78
CA ASP A 123 -6.13 17.99 -17.44
C ASP A 123 -6.06 19.46 -16.96
N ASP A 124 -7.14 19.99 -16.39
CA ASP A 124 -7.20 21.34 -15.82
C ASP A 124 -6.58 21.43 -14.42
N MET A 125 -6.04 20.34 -13.87
CA MET A 125 -5.48 20.29 -12.51
C MET A 125 -4.40 21.36 -12.30
N GLU A 126 -3.40 21.42 -13.18
CA GLU A 126 -2.31 22.40 -13.08
C GLU A 126 -2.82 23.83 -13.27
N LYS A 127 -3.77 24.03 -14.17
CA LYS A 127 -4.40 25.33 -14.42
C LYS A 127 -5.21 25.82 -13.23
N THR A 128 -5.89 24.93 -12.51
CA THR A 128 -6.81 25.26 -11.42
C THR A 128 -6.08 25.38 -10.08
N PHE A 129 -5.23 24.41 -9.75
CA PHE A 129 -4.58 24.32 -8.44
C PHE A 129 -3.14 24.83 -8.42
N GLY A 130 -2.50 24.98 -9.60
CA GLY A 130 -1.10 25.41 -9.71
C GLY A 130 -0.08 24.26 -9.55
N PHE A 131 -0.54 23.01 -9.56
CA PHE A 131 0.33 21.83 -9.55
C PHE A 131 -0.29 20.68 -10.35
N GLN A 132 0.56 19.81 -10.90
CA GLN A 132 0.12 18.65 -11.67
C GLN A 132 -0.56 17.61 -10.79
N TYR A 133 -1.51 16.87 -11.36
CA TYR A 133 -2.15 15.75 -10.67
C TYR A 133 -1.09 14.74 -10.20
N SER A 134 -1.04 14.53 -8.89
CA SER A 134 -0.13 13.57 -8.26
C SER A 134 -0.95 12.43 -7.66
N PRO A 135 -1.04 11.27 -8.32
CA PRO A 135 -1.75 10.14 -7.73
C PRO A 135 -1.03 9.70 -6.44
N ASN A 136 -1.79 9.49 -5.35
CA ASN A 136 -1.31 8.88 -4.08
C ASN A 136 -0.53 7.56 -4.31
N PHE A 137 -0.78 6.93 -5.46
CA PHE A 137 -0.02 5.82 -6.03
C PHE A 137 0.42 6.24 -7.41
N SER A 138 1.58 6.89 -7.54
CA SER A 138 2.21 6.98 -8.86
C SER A 138 2.92 5.66 -9.12
N PRO A 139 2.48 4.84 -10.09
CA PRO A 139 3.26 3.69 -10.54
C PRO A 139 4.68 4.09 -11.00
N GLN A 140 4.94 5.37 -11.23
CA GLN A 140 6.27 5.92 -11.56
C GLN A 140 7.24 5.87 -10.37
N ASN A 141 6.75 5.79 -9.13
CA ASN A 141 7.56 5.68 -7.91
C ASN A 141 7.65 4.24 -7.40
N CYS A 142 6.93 3.32 -8.02
CA CYS A 142 7.01 1.91 -7.72
C CYS A 142 8.12 1.28 -8.58
N PHE A 143 8.76 0.26 -8.03
CA PHE A 143 9.61 -0.62 -8.82
C PHE A 143 9.17 -2.07 -8.64
N TYR A 144 9.29 -2.83 -9.72
CA TYR A 144 9.12 -4.27 -9.73
C TYR A 144 10.16 -4.90 -10.64
N PHE A 145 10.91 -5.84 -10.10
CA PHE A 145 11.90 -6.62 -10.84
C PHE A 145 11.60 -8.09 -10.61
N ASN A 146 11.56 -8.86 -11.69
CA ASN A 146 11.49 -10.32 -11.64
C ASN A 146 12.65 -10.91 -12.42
N ILE A 147 13.05 -12.11 -12.00
CA ILE A 147 14.00 -12.93 -12.75
C ILE A 147 13.36 -13.40 -14.06
N MET A 148 14.18 -13.51 -15.10
CA MET A 148 13.83 -14.19 -16.34
C MET A 148 13.82 -15.70 -16.09
N GLN A 149 12.75 -16.38 -16.48
CA GLN A 149 12.65 -17.83 -16.35
C GLN A 149 13.39 -18.49 -17.53
N THR A 150 14.63 -18.90 -17.30
CA THR A 150 15.45 -19.59 -18.31
C THR A 150 15.28 -21.11 -18.28
N GLY A 151 14.72 -21.66 -17.18
CA GLY A 151 14.69 -23.10 -16.92
C GLY A 151 16.04 -23.68 -16.50
N GLU A 152 17.06 -22.83 -16.30
CA GLU A 152 18.39 -23.25 -15.87
C GLU A 152 18.36 -23.70 -14.41
N PRO A 153 19.12 -24.75 -14.06
CA PRO A 153 19.24 -25.19 -12.68
C PRO A 153 20.06 -24.20 -11.84
N ILE A 154 19.73 -24.09 -10.56
CA ILE A 154 20.56 -23.38 -9.58
C ILE A 154 21.66 -24.33 -9.11
N GLU A 155 22.93 -23.97 -9.34
CA GLU A 155 24.06 -24.74 -8.83
C GLU A 155 24.18 -24.59 -7.30
N ILE A 156 24.11 -25.72 -6.59
CA ILE A 156 24.19 -25.80 -5.13
C ILE A 156 25.50 -26.43 -4.64
N SER A 157 26.38 -26.84 -5.56
CA SER A 157 27.66 -27.47 -5.25
C SER A 157 28.50 -26.58 -4.34
N GLY A 158 28.99 -27.15 -3.22
CA GLY A 158 29.83 -26.43 -2.26
C GLY A 158 29.09 -25.63 -1.20
N TYR A 159 27.75 -25.65 -1.18
CA TYR A 159 26.93 -25.08 -0.11
C TYR A 159 26.35 -26.19 0.79
N ASN A 160 26.12 -25.88 2.07
CA ASN A 160 25.58 -26.84 3.05
C ASN A 160 24.06 -26.77 3.14
N TYR A 161 23.48 -25.59 2.93
CA TYR A 161 22.04 -25.35 3.12
C TYR A 161 21.46 -24.52 1.97
N MET A 162 20.18 -24.76 1.66
CA MET A 162 19.36 -23.93 0.77
C MET A 162 18.05 -23.59 1.49
N PHE A 163 17.69 -22.30 1.50
CA PHE A 163 16.37 -21.84 1.95
C PHE A 163 15.64 -21.13 0.81
N ASP A 164 14.32 -21.24 0.83
CA ASP A 164 13.41 -20.54 -0.07
C ASP A 164 12.54 -19.60 0.77
N SER A 165 12.73 -18.29 0.59
CA SER A 165 12.11 -17.26 1.43
C SER A 165 10.57 -17.23 1.33
N ARG A 166 10.00 -17.87 0.30
CA ARG A 166 8.54 -17.95 0.11
C ARG A 166 7.88 -18.86 1.13
N TYR A 167 8.64 -19.78 1.72
CA TYR A 167 8.19 -20.51 2.89
C TYR A 167 8.45 -19.66 4.14
N ARG A 168 7.37 -19.40 4.89
CA ARG A 168 7.47 -18.69 6.17
C ARG A 168 8.07 -19.63 7.21
N TYR A 169 9.33 -19.38 7.56
CA TYR A 169 9.97 -20.00 8.71
C TYR A 169 9.66 -19.15 9.93
N ASP A 170 8.69 -19.58 10.75
CA ASP A 170 8.26 -18.84 11.94
C ASP A 170 9.39 -18.82 12.97
N GLU A 171 9.88 -17.63 13.35
CA GLU A 171 11.02 -17.44 14.25
C GLU A 171 10.78 -18.05 15.64
N LYS A 172 9.51 -18.19 16.05
CA LYS A 172 9.16 -18.45 17.45
C LYS A 172 9.38 -19.89 17.92
N GLU A 173 9.56 -20.86 17.03
CA GLU A 173 9.58 -22.28 17.42
C GLU A 173 10.58 -23.17 16.66
N SER A 174 11.53 -22.61 15.94
CA SER A 174 12.56 -23.42 15.30
C SER A 174 13.62 -23.83 16.33
N ASN A 175 13.48 -25.03 16.92
CA ASN A 175 14.57 -25.75 17.61
C ASN A 175 15.66 -26.25 16.63
N LEU A 176 15.67 -25.76 15.39
CA LEU A 176 16.62 -26.15 14.38
C LEU A 176 17.99 -25.55 14.73
N PRO A 177 19.08 -26.33 14.59
CA PRO A 177 20.44 -25.85 14.83
C PRO A 177 20.86 -24.77 13.84
N PHE A 178 20.15 -24.61 12.72
CA PHE A 178 20.42 -23.63 11.67
C PHE A 178 19.10 -23.08 11.12
N SER A 179 18.98 -21.75 11.08
CA SER A 179 17.74 -21.10 10.66
C SER A 179 17.99 -19.74 10.02
N ILE A 180 16.96 -19.22 9.35
CA ILE A 180 16.98 -17.91 8.71
C ILE A 180 15.75 -17.10 9.13
N SER A 181 15.93 -15.80 9.29
CA SER A 181 14.86 -14.84 9.50
C SER A 181 14.95 -13.70 8.51
N TYR A 182 13.80 -13.26 8.04
CA TYR A 182 13.66 -12.05 7.26
C TYR A 182 12.55 -11.17 7.82
N ASP A 183 12.92 -9.99 8.31
CA ASP A 183 11.96 -8.99 8.77
C ASP A 183 11.57 -8.07 7.60
N TYR A 184 10.34 -8.22 7.13
CA TYR A 184 9.78 -7.42 6.03
C TYR A 184 9.62 -5.92 6.36
N ASN A 185 9.62 -5.52 7.63
CA ASN A 185 9.53 -4.11 8.01
C ASN A 185 10.89 -3.42 7.92
N SER A 186 11.94 -4.05 8.47
CA SER A 186 13.31 -3.53 8.43
C SER A 186 14.07 -3.92 7.16
N ASN A 187 13.57 -4.89 6.41
CA ASN A 187 14.24 -5.56 5.28
C ASN A 187 15.60 -6.18 5.66
N ILE A 188 15.74 -6.61 6.92
CA ILE A 188 16.96 -7.24 7.42
C ILE A 188 16.83 -8.75 7.35
N LEU A 189 17.80 -9.38 6.69
CA LEU A 189 18.02 -10.82 6.65
C LEU A 189 19.03 -11.22 7.73
N LYS A 190 18.72 -12.25 8.50
CA LYS A 190 19.62 -12.84 9.50
C LYS A 190 19.70 -14.35 9.35
N ILE A 191 20.91 -14.89 9.47
CA ILE A 191 21.17 -16.33 9.53
C ILE A 191 21.65 -16.66 10.95
N TYR A 192 21.07 -17.70 11.53
CA TYR A 192 21.38 -18.14 12.88
C TYR A 192 21.94 -19.56 12.88
N GLN A 193 22.83 -19.81 13.83
CA GLN A 193 23.25 -21.15 14.23
C GLN A 193 23.18 -21.24 15.74
N ASN A 194 22.43 -22.21 16.27
CA ASN A 194 22.21 -22.38 17.71
C ASN A 194 21.80 -21.08 18.44
N LYS A 195 21.00 -20.23 17.78
CA LYS A 195 20.55 -18.88 18.21
C LYS A 195 21.58 -17.74 18.08
N ASP A 196 22.84 -18.04 17.76
CA ASP A 196 23.84 -17.01 17.47
C ASP A 196 23.68 -16.48 16.04
N VAL A 197 23.74 -15.15 15.88
CA VAL A 197 23.71 -14.53 14.55
C VAL A 197 25.04 -14.74 13.84
N LEU A 198 25.03 -15.46 12.72
CA LEU A 198 26.19 -15.68 11.87
C LEU A 198 26.36 -14.61 10.79
N TYR A 199 25.25 -14.06 10.32
CA TYR A 199 25.22 -13.14 9.18
C TYR A 199 24.00 -12.22 9.28
N THR A 200 24.20 -10.96 8.90
CA THR A 200 23.15 -9.94 8.82
C THR A 200 23.31 -9.18 7.50
N LYS A 201 22.21 -8.95 6.78
CA LYS A 201 22.22 -8.17 5.53
C LYS A 201 21.00 -7.26 5.41
N ASP A 202 21.22 -6.03 4.97
CA ASP A 202 20.14 -5.13 4.55
C ASP A 202 19.78 -5.43 3.09
N MET A 203 18.57 -5.94 2.88
CA MET A 203 18.08 -6.33 1.56
C MET A 203 17.67 -5.12 0.70
N ASN A 204 17.57 -3.91 1.26
CA ASN A 204 17.34 -2.69 0.47
C ASN A 204 18.52 -2.36 -0.46
N GLU A 205 19.73 -2.83 -0.15
CA GLU A 205 20.90 -2.67 -1.01
C GLU A 205 20.65 -3.25 -2.41
N PHE A 206 19.91 -4.34 -2.49
CA PHE A 206 19.54 -4.98 -3.75
C PHE A 206 18.57 -4.14 -4.57
N SER A 207 17.51 -3.65 -3.93
CA SER A 207 16.57 -2.72 -4.55
C SER A 207 17.31 -1.52 -5.12
N LYS A 208 18.25 -0.95 -4.37
CA LYS A 208 19.06 0.18 -4.82
C LYS A 208 19.89 -0.17 -6.06
N LYS A 209 20.62 -1.29 -6.04
CA LYS A 209 21.44 -1.75 -7.18
C LYS A 209 20.60 -1.93 -8.46
N LEU A 210 19.41 -2.51 -8.35
CA LEU A 210 18.53 -2.73 -9.50
C LEU A 210 17.92 -1.43 -10.02
N ILE A 211 17.52 -0.52 -9.13
CA ILE A 211 17.01 0.80 -9.51
C ILE A 211 18.10 1.64 -10.18
N ASP A 212 19.32 1.61 -9.66
CA ASP A 212 20.45 2.35 -10.25
C ASP A 212 20.79 1.84 -11.66
N LYS A 213 20.61 0.53 -11.92
CA LYS A 213 20.89 -0.09 -13.21
C LYS A 213 19.76 0.03 -14.24
N TYR A 214 18.52 -0.23 -13.82
CA TYR A 214 17.37 -0.37 -14.73
C TYR A 214 16.36 0.77 -14.61
N GLY A 215 16.57 1.69 -13.68
CA GLY A 215 15.60 2.74 -13.35
C GLY A 215 14.38 2.23 -12.60
N LEU A 216 13.47 3.15 -12.28
CA LEU A 216 12.15 2.80 -11.76
C LEU A 216 11.31 2.22 -12.90
N ARG A 217 10.85 0.99 -12.75
CA ARG A 217 10.02 0.30 -13.74
C ARG A 217 8.98 -0.58 -13.07
N GLY A 218 7.81 -0.70 -13.69
CA GLY A 218 6.78 -1.65 -13.28
C GLY A 218 7.11 -3.08 -13.71
N LYS A 219 6.08 -3.94 -13.78
CA LYS A 219 6.23 -5.27 -14.39
C LYS A 219 6.72 -5.12 -15.83
N GLY A 220 7.78 -5.82 -16.17
CA GLY A 220 8.41 -5.77 -17.48
C GLY A 220 9.14 -7.07 -17.78
N GLU A 221 10.03 -7.05 -18.77
CA GLU A 221 10.85 -8.21 -19.08
C GLU A 221 11.71 -8.63 -17.89
N GLY A 222 11.83 -9.95 -17.73
CA GLY A 222 12.62 -10.55 -16.67
C GLY A 222 14.10 -10.17 -16.80
N ILE A 223 14.77 -10.06 -15.66
CA ILE A 223 16.21 -9.79 -15.60
C ILE A 223 16.97 -11.11 -15.66
N ASN A 224 18.12 -11.11 -16.35
CA ASN A 224 19.00 -12.26 -16.39
C ASN A 224 19.31 -12.79 -14.96
N PRO A 225 19.19 -14.11 -14.69
CA PRO A 225 19.47 -14.70 -13.39
C PRO A 225 20.78 -14.26 -12.73
N ASN A 226 21.84 -14.09 -13.52
CA ASN A 226 23.16 -13.69 -13.03
C ASN A 226 23.17 -12.26 -12.46
N GLU A 227 22.29 -11.39 -12.94
CA GLU A 227 22.18 -10.00 -12.48
C GLU A 227 21.23 -9.87 -11.28
N MET A 228 20.37 -10.87 -11.08
CA MET A 228 19.49 -11.05 -9.92
C MET A 228 20.15 -11.90 -8.81
N CYS A 229 21.45 -12.13 -8.92
CA CYS A 229 22.23 -12.92 -7.98
C CYS A 229 23.23 -12.03 -7.21
N PHE A 230 23.49 -12.39 -5.96
CA PHE A 230 24.48 -11.74 -5.11
C PHE A 230 25.21 -12.77 -4.27
N GLU A 231 26.52 -12.63 -4.18
CA GLU A 231 27.37 -13.42 -3.31
C GLU A 231 27.99 -12.51 -2.24
N ASP A 232 28.03 -12.99 -1.01
CA ASP A 232 28.66 -12.32 0.13
C ASP A 232 29.39 -13.35 0.99
N GLU A 233 30.38 -12.89 1.75
CA GLU A 233 31.20 -13.77 2.55
C GLU A 233 31.75 -13.03 3.77
N ASN A 234 31.61 -13.64 4.94
CA ASN A 234 32.25 -13.19 6.17
C ASN A 234 33.14 -14.29 6.76
N SER A 235 33.65 -14.10 7.98
CA SER A 235 34.51 -15.09 8.63
C SER A 235 33.81 -16.42 8.97
N LYS A 236 32.47 -16.45 9.05
CA LYS A 236 31.67 -17.60 9.48
C LYS A 236 30.92 -18.30 8.35
N VAL A 237 30.48 -17.56 7.33
CA VAL A 237 29.66 -18.09 6.23
C VAL A 237 30.00 -17.46 4.89
N LYS A 238 29.80 -18.23 3.81
CA LYS A 238 29.64 -17.73 2.45
C LYS A 238 28.18 -17.91 2.04
N VAL A 239 27.57 -16.88 1.45
CA VAL A 239 26.17 -16.88 1.02
C VAL A 239 26.04 -16.54 -0.46
N LYS A 240 25.08 -17.17 -1.12
CA LYS A 240 24.62 -16.81 -2.47
C LYS A 240 23.11 -16.62 -2.44
N ILE A 241 22.65 -15.42 -2.77
CA ILE A 241 21.25 -15.02 -2.76
C ILE A 241 20.80 -14.85 -4.21
N GLN A 242 19.83 -15.67 -4.63
CA GLN A 242 19.18 -15.57 -5.93
C GLN A 242 17.81 -14.92 -5.75
N ILE A 243 17.66 -13.67 -6.15
CA ILE A 243 16.38 -12.96 -6.12
C ILE A 243 15.49 -13.50 -7.24
N ILE A 244 14.28 -13.91 -6.86
CA ILE A 244 13.23 -14.36 -7.77
C ILE A 244 12.42 -13.13 -8.21
N ASN A 245 11.99 -12.33 -7.26
CA ASN A 245 11.37 -11.04 -7.51
C ASN A 245 11.62 -10.07 -6.35
N ILE A 246 11.56 -8.79 -6.65
CA ILE A 246 11.70 -7.72 -5.67
C ILE A 246 10.88 -6.52 -6.10
N SER A 247 10.20 -5.91 -5.14
CA SER A 247 9.29 -4.81 -5.39
C SER A 247 9.29 -3.83 -4.23
N GLY A 248 8.95 -2.59 -4.55
CA GLY A 248 8.93 -1.55 -3.54
C GLY A 248 8.57 -0.20 -4.13
N THR A 249 8.85 0.82 -3.33
CA THR A 249 8.61 2.21 -3.65
C THR A 249 9.84 3.03 -3.38
N LYS A 250 10.11 4.01 -4.23
CA LYS A 250 11.09 5.07 -3.98
C LYS A 250 10.32 6.34 -3.62
N ASP A 251 10.57 6.85 -2.43
CA ASP A 251 9.96 8.10 -1.99
C ASP A 251 10.54 9.27 -2.82
N PRO A 252 9.70 10.03 -3.55
CA PRO A 252 10.18 11.12 -4.40
C PRO A 252 10.79 12.28 -3.59
N SER A 253 10.40 12.44 -2.33
CA SER A 253 10.84 13.55 -1.47
C SER A 253 12.18 13.27 -0.77
N THR A 254 12.30 12.09 -0.15
CA THR A 254 13.51 11.70 0.60
C THR A 254 14.52 10.94 -0.25
N ARG A 255 14.12 10.49 -1.45
CA ARG A 255 14.84 9.52 -2.30
C ARG A 255 15.10 8.17 -1.61
N ASN A 256 14.48 7.92 -0.45
CA ASN A 256 14.62 6.67 0.28
C ASN A 256 13.91 5.56 -0.49
N ILE A 257 14.55 4.40 -0.53
CA ILE A 257 14.01 3.20 -1.14
C ILE A 257 13.42 2.35 -0.03
N LYS A 258 12.16 1.97 -0.19
CA LYS A 258 11.50 0.99 0.65
C LYS A 258 11.16 -0.24 -0.16
N THR A 259 11.84 -1.34 0.16
CA THR A 259 11.44 -2.66 -0.34
C THR A 259 10.17 -3.08 0.39
N ASN A 260 9.14 -3.46 -0.37
CA ASN A 260 7.83 -3.89 0.16
C ASN A 260 7.64 -5.40 0.06
N GLY A 261 8.31 -6.05 -0.89
CA GLY A 261 8.27 -7.51 -1.06
C GLY A 261 9.50 -8.00 -1.80
N ILE A 262 10.07 -9.11 -1.33
CA ILE A 262 11.21 -9.76 -1.94
C ILE A 262 11.08 -11.27 -1.75
N ASP A 263 11.23 -12.02 -2.84
CA ASP A 263 11.33 -13.47 -2.83
C ASP A 263 12.71 -13.88 -3.35
N PHE A 264 13.36 -14.80 -2.66
CA PHE A 264 14.70 -15.25 -2.98
C PHE A 264 14.96 -16.69 -2.54
N TYR A 265 15.89 -17.34 -3.23
CA TYR A 265 16.62 -18.48 -2.69
C TYR A 265 17.91 -17.99 -2.03
N ILE A 266 18.33 -18.65 -0.97
CA ILE A 266 19.65 -18.43 -0.37
C ILE A 266 20.36 -19.75 -0.15
N LEU A 267 21.58 -19.83 -0.67
CA LEU A 267 22.53 -20.93 -0.47
C LEU A 267 23.57 -20.49 0.54
N ILE A 268 23.89 -21.36 1.49
CA ILE A 268 24.75 -21.03 2.63
C ILE A 268 25.80 -22.11 2.80
N LYS A 269 27.07 -21.70 2.84
CA LYS A 269 28.21 -22.53 3.20
C LYS A 269 28.75 -22.03 4.54
N VAL A 270 28.77 -22.90 5.53
CA VAL A 270 29.38 -22.64 6.84
C VAL A 270 30.89 -22.90 6.72
N LYS A 271 31.70 -22.04 7.33
CA LYS A 271 33.16 -22.15 7.35
C LYS A 271 33.66 -22.84 8.62
#